data_AF-A0A0G1PD46-F1
#
_entry.id   AF-A0A0G1PD46-F1
#
_cell.length_a   1.000
_cell.length_b   1.000
_cell.length_c   1.000
_cell.angle_alpha   90.00
_cell.angle_beta   90.00
_cell.angle_gamma   90.00
#
_symmetry.space_group_name_H-M   'P 1'
#
loop_
_entity.id
_entity.type
_entity.pdbx_description
1 polymer ?
#
loop_
_entity_poly.entity_id
_entity_poly.type
_entity_poly.pdbx_seq_one_letter_code
_entity_poly.pdbx_strand_id
1 'polypeptide(L)'
;MEILKGQETPGQARGDNGRTSNYGQKDDNGWKGWTVHLLQPSNPDEQDIETPKGFASIPREGQGTPQGTKNPRPPLEAGKSPNEYLSILQNAQEDEDSPYHGETGMTPEDWITAFMIHLSETGKPLDDAWNPTNKEGISYLTGAFFRSSVRVPCAGWGRDRRRAYFNRDVPRARGGDIGLRSSVAV
;
A
#
# COMPACT_ATOMS: atom_id res chain seq x y z
N MET A 1 2.40 54.64 2.06
CA MET A 1 3.13 53.37 2.25
C MET A 1 2.11 52.26 2.12
N GLU A 2 2.02 51.68 0.94
CA GLU A 2 1.22 50.48 0.65
C GLU A 2 2.10 49.26 0.88
N ILE A 3 1.65 48.32 1.71
CA ILE A 3 2.15 46.95 1.69
C ILE A 3 0.91 46.06 1.86
N LEU A 4 0.65 45.27 0.82
CA LEU A 4 -0.04 43.96 0.76
C LEU A 4 -0.80 43.80 -0.56
N LYS A 5 -0.03 43.54 -1.63
CA LYS A 5 -0.51 42.73 -2.76
C LYS A 5 0.46 41.58 -2.94
N GLY A 6 -0.02 40.39 -2.63
CA GLY A 6 0.74 39.15 -2.72
C GLY A 6 -0.11 38.00 -2.16
N GLN A 7 -1.26 37.74 -2.77
CA GLN A 7 -1.93 36.46 -2.59
C GLN A 7 -1.06 35.41 -3.29
N GLU A 8 -0.43 34.55 -2.51
CA GLU A 8 0.16 33.32 -3.02
C GLU A 8 -0.96 32.33 -3.34
N THR A 9 -1.15 32.02 -4.62
CA THR A 9 -1.94 30.88 -5.07
C THR A 9 -1.21 29.58 -4.75
N PRO A 10 -1.86 28.59 -4.12
CA PRO A 10 -1.26 27.28 -3.92
C PRO A 10 -1.18 26.57 -5.28
N GLY A 11 0.04 26.24 -5.72
CA GLY A 11 0.22 25.40 -6.93
C GLY A 11 1.41 25.71 -7.84
N GLN A 12 2.36 26.56 -7.47
CA GLN A 12 3.58 26.75 -8.27
C GLN A 12 4.79 26.08 -7.64
N ALA A 13 4.94 24.78 -7.92
CA ALA A 13 6.22 24.09 -7.76
C ALA A 13 7.22 24.69 -8.77
N ARG A 14 8.38 25.11 -8.27
CA ARG A 14 9.51 25.58 -9.10
C ARG A 14 9.96 24.42 -9.98
N GLY A 15 9.72 24.53 -11.29
CA GLY A 15 10.37 23.70 -12.29
C GLY A 15 11.85 24.03 -12.31
N ASP A 16 12.67 23.05 -11.94
CA ASP A 16 14.12 23.11 -12.11
C ASP A 16 14.38 23.09 -13.62
N ASN A 17 14.81 24.22 -14.18
CA ASN A 17 15.10 24.33 -15.60
C ASN A 17 16.26 23.40 -15.94
N GLY A 18 15.97 22.43 -16.82
CA GLY A 18 16.83 21.32 -17.21
C GLY A 18 18.31 21.66 -17.31
N ARG A 19 19.09 20.98 -16.48
CA ARG A 19 20.54 20.87 -16.63
C ARG A 19 20.79 19.72 -17.60
N THR A 20 21.05 20.05 -18.86
CA THR A 20 21.47 19.07 -19.87
C THR A 20 22.76 18.38 -19.40
N SER A 21 22.71 17.06 -19.20
CA SER A 21 23.92 16.25 -19.14
C SER A 21 24.58 16.23 -20.53
N ASN A 22 25.91 16.34 -20.59
CA ASN A 22 26.69 16.38 -21.84
C ASN A 22 26.69 15.06 -22.65
N TYR A 23 25.78 14.12 -22.36
CA TYR A 23 25.75 12.78 -22.94
C TYR A 23 24.46 12.45 -23.70
N GLY A 24 23.72 13.46 -24.18
CA GLY A 24 22.65 13.25 -25.17
C GLY A 24 21.45 12.41 -24.68
N GLN A 25 21.39 12.08 -23.40
CA GLN A 25 20.26 11.40 -22.79
C GLN A 25 19.24 12.48 -22.42
N LYS A 26 18.06 12.43 -23.04
CA LYS A 26 16.91 13.22 -22.55
C LYS A 26 16.57 12.65 -21.19
N ASP A 27 16.98 13.38 -20.16
CA ASP A 27 16.55 13.12 -18.80
C ASP A 27 15.02 13.27 -18.76
N ASP A 28 14.31 12.16 -18.62
CA ASP A 28 12.87 12.07 -18.39
C ASP A 28 12.50 12.46 -16.95
N ASN A 29 13.31 13.34 -16.34
CA ASN A 29 13.22 13.83 -14.97
C ASN A 29 12.11 14.89 -14.78
N GLY A 30 11.10 14.88 -15.65
CA GLY A 30 9.91 15.70 -15.48
C GLY A 30 9.09 15.21 -14.30
N TRP A 31 8.58 16.14 -13.50
CA TRP A 31 7.53 15.89 -12.51
C TRP A 31 6.47 14.95 -13.10
N LYS A 32 6.32 13.74 -12.54
CA LYS A 32 5.40 12.71 -13.05
C LYS A 32 3.94 12.95 -12.69
N GLY A 33 3.61 14.10 -12.09
CA GLY A 33 2.25 14.39 -11.65
C GLY A 33 1.99 13.89 -10.23
N TRP A 34 0.71 13.74 -9.92
CA TRP A 34 0.23 13.06 -8.73
C TRP A 34 0.07 11.57 -9.04
N THR A 35 0.44 10.70 -8.11
CA THR A 35 0.10 9.27 -8.16
C THR A 35 -1.10 9.03 -7.25
N VAL A 36 -2.15 8.39 -7.78
CA VAL A 36 -3.32 8.02 -6.98
C VAL A 36 -3.21 6.55 -6.60
N HIS A 37 -3.24 6.26 -5.30
CA HIS A 37 -3.27 4.90 -4.77
C HIS A 37 -4.71 4.51 -4.40
N LEU A 38 -5.23 3.47 -5.05
CA LEU A 38 -6.53 2.88 -4.73
C LEU A 38 -6.32 1.66 -3.83
N LEU A 39 -6.97 1.68 -2.67
CA LEU A 39 -6.92 0.61 -1.67
C LEU A 39 -8.27 -0.09 -1.57
N GLN A 40 -8.25 -1.38 -1.24
CA GLN A 40 -9.47 -2.16 -1.03
C GLN A 40 -10.22 -1.65 0.22
N PRO A 41 -11.51 -1.28 0.11
CA PRO A 41 -12.32 -0.83 1.24
C PRO A 41 -12.65 -1.98 2.20
N SER A 42 -12.96 -1.65 3.47
CA SER A 42 -13.26 -2.66 4.51
C SER A 42 -14.53 -3.47 4.23
N ASN A 43 -15.59 -2.82 3.77
CA ASN A 43 -16.89 -3.40 3.46
C ASN A 43 -17.33 -3.01 2.04
N PRO A 44 -16.85 -3.70 0.98
CA PRO A 44 -17.24 -3.37 -0.40
C PRO A 44 -18.72 -3.69 -0.70
N ASP A 45 -19.32 -4.61 0.05
CA ASP A 45 -20.67 -5.14 -0.23
C ASP A 45 -21.80 -4.41 0.51
N GLU A 46 -21.47 -3.58 1.52
CA GLU A 46 -22.43 -2.70 2.18
C GLU A 46 -22.67 -1.46 1.32
N GLN A 47 -23.41 -1.66 0.22
CA GLN A 47 -23.72 -0.68 -0.82
C GLN A 47 -24.61 0.50 -0.36
N ASP A 48 -24.96 0.57 0.94
CA ASP A 48 -25.87 1.59 1.51
C ASP A 48 -25.14 2.77 2.18
N ILE A 49 -23.82 2.89 2.00
CA ILE A 49 -23.03 4.02 2.51
C ILE A 49 -22.43 4.77 1.33
N GLU A 50 -22.67 6.09 1.25
CA GLU A 50 -22.21 6.98 0.17
C GLU A 50 -20.66 7.03 0.05
N THR A 51 -19.92 6.54 1.07
CA THR A 51 -18.47 6.33 1.00
C THR A 51 -18.05 5.22 1.98
N PRO A 52 -17.41 4.13 1.52
CA PRO A 52 -16.88 3.11 2.41
C PRO A 52 -15.75 3.69 3.28
N LYS A 53 -15.74 3.34 4.57
CA LYS A 53 -14.74 3.82 5.54
C LYS A 53 -13.68 2.76 5.82
N GLY A 54 -12.44 3.19 5.92
CA GLY A 54 -11.30 2.33 6.19
C GLY A 54 -11.03 1.32 5.07
N PHE A 55 -10.07 0.44 5.35
CA PHE A 55 -9.49 -0.48 4.40
C PHE A 55 -9.65 -1.91 4.88
N ALA A 56 -9.76 -2.84 3.94
CA ALA A 56 -9.84 -4.26 4.23
C ALA A 56 -8.61 -4.74 4.99
N SER A 57 -8.83 -5.64 5.94
CA SER A 57 -7.79 -6.34 6.65
C SER A 57 -7.04 -7.33 5.76
N ILE A 58 -5.80 -7.64 6.11
CA ILE A 58 -5.07 -8.79 5.55
C ILE A 58 -5.59 -10.04 6.27
N PRO A 59 -6.30 -10.97 5.61
CA PRO A 59 -6.80 -12.16 6.27
C PRO A 59 -5.67 -13.13 6.61
N ARG A 60 -5.85 -13.92 7.67
CA ARG A 60 -4.97 -15.07 7.96
C ARG A 60 -5.09 -16.14 6.86
N GLU A 61 -4.10 -17.02 6.80
CA GLU A 61 -4.14 -18.20 5.93
C GLU A 61 -5.43 -19.00 6.13
N GLY A 62 -6.15 -19.26 5.03
CA GLY A 62 -7.42 -19.97 4.99
C GLY A 62 -8.63 -19.21 5.55
N GLN A 63 -8.48 -17.92 5.87
CA GLN A 63 -9.58 -17.09 6.40
C GLN A 63 -10.09 -16.04 5.40
N GLY A 64 -9.51 -15.97 4.21
CA GLY A 64 -9.88 -15.04 3.18
C GLY A 64 -11.18 -15.41 2.49
N THR A 65 -12.00 -14.40 2.20
CA THR A 65 -13.18 -14.52 1.34
C THR A 65 -12.97 -13.71 0.07
N PRO A 66 -13.16 -14.31 -1.12
CA PRO A 66 -13.10 -13.56 -2.38
C PRO A 66 -14.06 -12.38 -2.39
N GLN A 67 -13.64 -11.26 -2.96
CA GLN A 67 -14.46 -10.05 -3.11
C GLN A 67 -14.91 -9.87 -4.55
N GLY A 68 -16.11 -9.31 -4.73
CA GLY A 68 -16.70 -9.08 -6.06
C GLY A 68 -17.51 -10.26 -6.58
N THR A 69 -18.64 -9.95 -7.23
CA THR A 69 -19.61 -10.97 -7.72
C THR A 69 -19.32 -11.42 -9.15
N LYS A 70 -18.96 -10.49 -10.04
CA LYS A 70 -18.75 -10.77 -11.47
C LYS A 70 -17.34 -11.27 -11.77
N ASN A 71 -16.34 -10.64 -11.15
CA ASN A 71 -14.92 -11.00 -11.25
C ASN A 71 -14.37 -11.16 -9.83
N PRO A 72 -14.50 -12.35 -9.22
CA PRO A 72 -14.05 -12.55 -7.84
C PRO A 72 -12.54 -12.36 -7.74
N ARG A 73 -12.10 -11.45 -6.88
CA ARG A 73 -10.70 -11.27 -6.48
C ARG A 73 -10.46 -12.05 -5.20
N PRO A 74 -9.68 -13.15 -5.22
CA PRO A 74 -9.25 -13.79 -3.99
C PRO A 74 -8.38 -12.82 -3.17
N PRO A 75 -8.50 -12.79 -1.84
CA PRO A 75 -7.65 -11.93 -1.03
C PRO A 75 -6.22 -12.47 -0.96
N LEU A 76 -5.26 -11.56 -0.84
CA LEU A 76 -3.87 -11.90 -0.53
C LEU A 76 -3.75 -12.23 0.97
N GLU A 77 -4.05 -13.48 1.32
CA GLU A 77 -3.94 -14.00 2.69
C GLU A 77 -2.49 -14.01 3.20
N ALA A 78 -2.32 -13.96 4.51
CA ALA A 78 -1.05 -14.17 5.21
C ALA A 78 -0.48 -15.59 5.00
N GLY A 79 0.76 -15.80 5.44
CA GLY A 79 1.40 -17.13 5.44
C GLY A 79 2.34 -17.40 4.26
N LYS A 80 2.44 -16.47 3.29
CA LYS A 80 3.44 -16.59 2.21
C LYS A 80 4.70 -15.80 2.54
N SER A 81 5.79 -16.15 1.89
CA SER A 81 7.03 -15.38 1.96
C SER A 81 6.95 -14.11 1.11
N PRO A 82 7.74 -13.06 1.42
CA PRO A 82 7.82 -11.88 0.57
C PRO A 82 8.09 -12.17 -0.91
N ASN A 83 8.94 -13.16 -1.21
CA ASN A 83 9.22 -13.56 -2.58
C ASN A 83 7.99 -14.15 -3.28
N GLU A 84 7.19 -14.95 -2.58
CA GLU A 84 5.95 -15.50 -3.13
C GLU A 84 4.95 -14.38 -3.45
N TYR A 85 4.82 -13.38 -2.57
CA TYR A 85 3.98 -12.21 -2.85
C TYR A 85 4.49 -11.37 -4.03
N LEU A 86 5.81 -11.15 -4.11
CA LEU A 86 6.42 -10.44 -5.25
C LEU A 86 6.18 -11.17 -6.57
N SER A 87 6.33 -12.51 -6.58
CA SER A 87 6.05 -13.32 -7.77
C SER A 87 4.59 -13.21 -8.19
N ILE A 88 3.63 -13.19 -7.24
CA ILE A 88 2.20 -12.99 -7.55
C ILE A 88 2.00 -11.66 -8.28
N LEU A 89 2.51 -10.57 -7.71
CA LEU A 89 2.34 -9.23 -8.29
C LEU A 89 3.06 -9.08 -9.65
N GLN A 90 4.27 -9.65 -9.79
CA GLN A 90 5.03 -9.59 -11.05
C GLN A 90 4.36 -10.39 -12.16
N ASN A 91 3.91 -11.62 -11.87
CA ASN A 91 3.19 -12.43 -12.85
C ASN A 91 1.88 -11.74 -13.28
N ALA A 92 1.21 -11.06 -12.35
CA ALA A 92 -0.01 -10.31 -12.64
C ALA A 92 0.23 -9.09 -13.54
N GLN A 93 1.43 -8.52 -13.60
CA GLN A 93 1.73 -7.41 -14.51
C GLN A 93 1.73 -7.84 -15.98
N GLU A 94 2.11 -9.08 -16.26
CA GLU A 94 2.19 -9.63 -17.62
C GLU A 94 0.87 -10.29 -18.07
N ASP A 95 -0.05 -10.51 -17.15
CA ASP A 95 -1.33 -11.20 -17.37
C ASP A 95 -2.51 -10.24 -17.13
N GLU A 96 -3.13 -9.75 -18.21
CA GLU A 96 -4.29 -8.86 -18.15
C GLU A 96 -5.55 -9.53 -17.54
N ASP A 97 -5.63 -10.86 -17.58
CA ASP A 97 -6.75 -11.61 -17.01
C ASP A 97 -6.56 -11.90 -15.50
N SER A 98 -5.39 -11.56 -14.95
CA SER A 98 -5.11 -11.74 -13.52
C SER A 98 -5.99 -10.83 -12.65
N PRO A 99 -6.59 -11.34 -11.56
CA PRO A 99 -7.37 -10.52 -10.63
C PRO A 99 -6.51 -9.49 -9.87
N TYR A 100 -5.19 -9.55 -9.99
CA TYR A 100 -4.24 -8.62 -9.38
C TYR A 100 -3.54 -7.73 -10.43
N HIS A 101 -4.00 -7.73 -11.69
CA HIS A 101 -3.41 -6.91 -12.74
C HIS A 101 -3.46 -5.42 -12.35
N GLY A 102 -2.34 -4.71 -12.52
CA GLY A 102 -2.18 -3.31 -12.12
C GLY A 102 -1.93 -3.09 -10.62
N GLU A 103 -1.93 -4.13 -9.80
CA GLU A 103 -1.61 -4.01 -8.38
C GLU A 103 -0.10 -3.98 -8.11
N THR A 104 0.27 -3.21 -7.10
CA THR A 104 1.64 -3.08 -6.62
C THR A 104 1.70 -3.20 -5.10
N GLY A 105 2.84 -3.62 -4.59
CA GLY A 105 3.09 -3.65 -3.15
C GLY A 105 3.28 -2.24 -2.60
N MET A 106 2.94 -2.04 -1.32
CA MET A 106 3.08 -0.75 -0.67
C MET A 106 4.53 -0.42 -0.30
N THR A 107 4.86 0.87 -0.37
CA THR A 107 6.01 1.48 0.31
C THR A 107 5.66 1.80 1.78
N PRO A 108 6.64 2.11 2.64
CA PRO A 108 6.39 2.64 3.97
C PRO A 108 5.50 3.88 3.97
N GLU A 109 5.69 4.79 3.01
CA GLU A 109 4.92 6.02 2.87
C GLU A 109 3.45 5.74 2.54
N ASP A 110 3.19 4.80 1.63
CA ASP A 110 1.83 4.34 1.30
C ASP A 110 1.14 3.77 2.54
N TRP A 111 1.85 2.93 3.29
CA TRP A 111 1.30 2.30 4.49
C TRP A 111 1.01 3.31 5.59
N ILE A 112 1.90 4.29 5.83
CA ILE A 112 1.66 5.36 6.82
C ILE A 112 0.41 6.15 6.45
N THR A 113 0.29 6.50 5.16
CA THR A 113 -0.88 7.25 4.66
C THR A 113 -2.16 6.43 4.85
N ALA A 114 -2.15 5.16 4.46
CA ALA A 114 -3.27 4.25 4.65
C ALA A 114 -3.63 4.07 6.14
N PHE A 115 -2.63 3.93 7.01
CA PHE A 115 -2.84 3.80 8.46
C PHE A 115 -3.53 5.04 9.02
N MET A 116 -3.05 6.24 8.66
CA MET A 116 -3.61 7.50 9.16
C MET A 116 -5.04 7.74 8.67
N ILE A 117 -5.32 7.46 7.38
CA ILE A 117 -6.67 7.54 6.82
C ILE A 117 -7.60 6.56 7.53
N HIS A 118 -7.21 5.29 7.63
CA HIS A 118 -8.00 4.27 8.30
C HIS A 118 -8.31 4.65 9.74
N LEU A 119 -7.30 5.07 10.50
CA LEU A 119 -7.46 5.47 11.89
C LEU A 119 -8.40 6.69 12.03
N SER A 120 -8.29 7.66 11.13
CA SER A 120 -9.17 8.84 11.09
C SER A 120 -10.62 8.46 10.80
N GLU A 121 -10.86 7.54 9.87
CA GLU A 121 -12.20 7.18 9.42
C GLU A 121 -12.91 6.20 10.35
N THR A 122 -12.18 5.26 10.95
CA THR A 122 -12.76 4.14 11.72
C THR A 122 -12.52 4.26 13.22
N GLY A 123 -11.56 5.08 13.65
CA GLY A 123 -11.09 5.15 15.03
C GLY A 123 -10.32 3.90 15.49
N LYS A 124 -9.99 2.99 14.58
CA LYS A 124 -9.30 1.71 14.87
C LYS A 124 -7.93 1.68 14.17
N PRO A 125 -6.95 0.96 14.71
CA PRO A 125 -5.66 0.78 14.03
C PRO A 125 -5.82 -0.12 12.79
N LEU A 126 -5.04 0.17 11.75
CA LEU A 126 -4.87 -0.71 10.60
C LEU A 126 -3.82 -1.80 10.91
N ASP A 127 -4.02 -3.00 10.36
CA ASP A 127 -3.09 -4.13 10.45
C ASP A 127 -2.78 -4.52 11.92
N ASP A 128 -3.82 -4.67 12.74
CA ASP A 128 -3.73 -5.12 14.14
C ASP A 128 -3.75 -6.64 14.21
N ALA A 129 -2.60 -7.26 13.93
CA ALA A 129 -2.46 -8.70 13.91
C ALA A 129 -2.75 -9.39 15.27
N TRP A 130 -2.78 -8.65 16.37
CA TRP A 130 -3.07 -9.19 17.71
C TRP A 130 -4.39 -8.68 18.28
N ASN A 131 -5.30 -8.27 17.39
CA ASN A 131 -6.67 -7.96 17.78
C ASN A 131 -7.38 -9.20 18.35
N PRO A 132 -8.43 -9.03 19.19
CA PRO A 132 -9.12 -10.14 19.84
C PRO A 132 -9.71 -11.21 18.91
N THR A 133 -9.98 -10.86 17.65
CA THR A 133 -10.54 -11.81 16.66
C THR A 133 -9.46 -12.63 15.98
N ASN A 134 -8.18 -12.22 16.06
CA ASN A 134 -7.03 -12.86 15.41
C ASN A 134 -7.21 -13.07 13.89
N LYS A 135 -7.94 -12.16 13.23
CA LYS A 135 -8.27 -12.24 11.79
C LYS A 135 -7.44 -11.35 10.88
N GLU A 136 -6.77 -10.35 11.44
CA GLU A 136 -5.98 -9.37 10.67
C GLU A 136 -4.51 -9.76 10.66
N GLY A 137 -3.72 -9.25 9.72
CA GLY A 137 -2.29 -9.52 9.58
C GLY A 137 -1.43 -8.27 9.46
N ILE A 138 -0.13 -8.48 9.65
CA ILE A 138 0.93 -7.50 9.40
C ILE A 138 1.15 -7.39 7.89
N SER A 139 1.44 -6.19 7.38
CA SER A 139 1.74 -6.01 5.95
C SER A 139 3.23 -6.09 5.68
N TYR A 140 3.65 -6.97 4.76
CA TYR A 140 4.88 -6.76 4.01
C TYR A 140 4.75 -5.51 3.14
N LEU A 141 5.84 -4.75 3.07
CA LEU A 141 5.96 -3.53 2.27
C LEU A 141 6.82 -3.83 1.04
N THR A 142 6.30 -4.69 0.17
CA THR A 142 7.03 -5.21 -1.00
C THR A 142 7.30 -4.14 -2.07
N GLY A 143 6.64 -2.97 -1.99
CA GLY A 143 6.97 -1.80 -2.81
C GLY A 143 8.34 -1.19 -2.49
N ALA A 144 8.86 -1.44 -1.28
CA ALA A 144 10.22 -1.10 -0.87
C ALA A 144 11.17 -2.31 -0.91
N PHE A 145 10.86 -3.34 -1.70
CA PHE A 145 11.76 -4.46 -1.89
C PHE A 145 12.95 -4.06 -2.77
N PHE A 146 14.16 -4.30 -2.27
CA PHE A 146 15.39 -4.13 -3.02
C PHE A 146 16.07 -5.49 -3.16
N ARG A 147 16.38 -5.93 -4.39
CA ARG A 147 17.10 -7.20 -4.64
C ARG A 147 18.44 -7.30 -3.92
N SER A 148 19.08 -6.16 -3.63
CA SER A 148 20.34 -6.07 -2.88
C SER A 148 20.16 -6.21 -1.36
N SER A 149 18.93 -6.07 -0.85
CA SER A 149 18.61 -6.22 0.57
C SER A 149 18.22 -7.66 0.87
N VAL A 150 18.85 -8.24 1.90
CA VAL A 150 18.46 -9.55 2.44
C VAL A 150 17.23 -9.50 3.34
N ARG A 151 16.55 -8.35 3.42
CA ARG A 151 15.36 -8.16 4.26
C ARG A 151 14.27 -7.35 3.58
N VAL A 152 13.02 -7.71 3.86
CA VAL A 152 11.82 -7.02 3.38
C VAL A 152 11.19 -6.28 4.56
N PRO A 153 10.89 -4.97 4.41
CA PRO A 153 10.21 -4.23 5.47
C PRO A 153 8.79 -4.75 5.66
N CYS A 154 8.32 -4.71 6.91
CA CYS A 154 6.93 -4.95 7.25
C CYS A 154 6.44 -3.92 8.28
N ALA A 155 5.13 -3.69 8.30
CA ALA A 155 4.50 -2.73 9.20
C ALA A 155 3.19 -3.28 9.77
N GLY A 156 2.88 -2.86 11.00
CA GLY A 156 1.65 -3.26 11.69
C GLY A 156 1.44 -2.46 12.97
N TRP A 157 0.31 -2.73 13.62
CA TRP A 157 -0.03 -2.15 14.92
C TRP A 157 0.37 -3.06 16.07
N GLY A 158 1.15 -2.53 17.01
CA GLY A 158 1.54 -3.22 18.24
C GLY A 158 0.65 -2.83 19.41
N ARG A 159 -0.30 -3.69 19.78
CA ARG A 159 -1.30 -3.43 20.83
C ARG A 159 -0.70 -3.15 22.21
N ASP A 160 0.32 -3.92 22.61
CA ASP A 160 0.95 -3.80 23.93
C ASP A 160 1.61 -2.43 24.14
N ARG A 161 2.20 -1.90 23.07
CA ARG A 161 2.91 -0.61 23.08
C ARG A 161 2.08 0.53 22.49
N ARG A 162 0.84 0.25 22.08
CA ARG A 162 -0.12 1.18 21.45
C ARG A 162 0.54 2.06 20.39
N ARG A 163 1.29 1.43 19.48
CA ARG A 163 2.03 2.15 18.44
C ARG A 163 2.12 1.35 17.15
N ALA A 164 2.13 2.06 16.03
CA ALA A 164 2.62 1.52 14.77
C ALA A 164 4.11 1.16 14.91
N TYR A 165 4.54 0.08 14.28
CA TYR A 165 5.94 -0.29 14.21
C TYR A 165 6.30 -0.75 12.80
N PHE A 166 7.58 -0.59 12.50
CA PHE A 166 8.22 -1.16 11.32
C PHE A 166 9.23 -2.20 11.77
N ASN A 167 9.26 -3.34 11.09
CA ASN A 167 10.24 -4.39 11.31
C ASN A 167 10.78 -4.88 9.96
N ARG A 168 11.65 -5.89 9.99
CA ARG A 168 12.28 -6.47 8.82
C ARG A 168 12.28 -7.97 8.93
N ASP A 169 11.74 -8.63 7.91
CA ASP A 169 11.77 -10.09 7.81
C ASP A 169 12.72 -10.56 6.70
N VAL A 170 13.09 -11.85 6.75
CA VAL A 170 13.89 -12.49 5.70
C VAL A 170 12.96 -12.79 4.50
N PRO A 171 13.39 -12.57 3.25
CA PRO A 171 12.55 -12.75 2.06
C PRO A 171 11.95 -14.14 1.85
N ARG A 172 12.48 -15.15 2.55
CA ARG A 172 12.01 -16.55 2.53
C ARG A 172 11.28 -16.97 3.80
N ALA A 173 11.21 -16.11 4.82
CA ALA A 173 10.47 -16.40 6.02
C ALA A 173 8.97 -16.40 5.71
N ARG A 174 8.25 -17.35 6.33
CA ARG A 174 6.80 -17.41 6.30
C ARG A 174 6.29 -17.10 7.70
N GLY A 175 5.59 -15.99 7.83
CA GLY A 175 4.85 -15.64 9.04
C GLY A 175 3.38 -15.96 8.82
N GLY A 176 2.80 -16.84 9.63
CA GLY A 176 1.36 -17.15 9.57
C GLY A 176 0.48 -15.93 9.86
N ASP A 177 1.10 -14.87 10.39
CA ASP A 177 0.49 -13.62 10.76
C ASP A 177 0.88 -12.41 9.87
N ILE A 178 1.68 -12.64 8.83
CA ILE A 178 2.18 -11.60 7.93
C ILE A 178 1.71 -11.91 6.50
N GLY A 179 1.12 -10.91 5.85
CA GLY A 179 0.68 -11.01 4.46
C GLY A 179 1.04 -9.78 3.64
N LEU A 180 0.27 -9.53 2.58
CA LEU A 180 0.53 -8.44 1.66
C LEU A 180 -0.70 -7.53 1.55
N ARG A 181 -0.47 -6.24 1.77
CA ARG A 181 -1.36 -5.18 1.28
C ARG A 181 -0.83 -4.66 -0.06
N SER A 182 -1.71 -4.58 -1.03
CA SER A 182 -1.46 -4.01 -2.34
C SER A 182 -2.32 -2.78 -2.59
N SER A 183 -1.90 -1.97 -3.56
CA SER A 183 -2.67 -0.86 -4.10
C SER A 183 -2.56 -0.84 -5.61
N VAL A 184 -3.57 -0.29 -6.28
CA VAL A 184 -3.48 0.07 -7.70
C VAL A 184 -3.00 1.51 -7.79
N ALA A 185 -1.91 1.74 -8.51
CA ALA A 185 -1.39 3.09 -8.78
C ALA A 185 -1.88 3.56 -10.15
N VAL A 186 -2.54 4.72 -10.20
CA VAL A 186 -3.11 5.35 -11.41
C VAL A 186 -2.52 6.74 -11.63
#